data_AF-A0AAE5A7K1-F1
#
_entry.id   AF-A0AAE5A7K1-F1
#
_cell.length_a   1.000
_cell.length_b   1.000
_cell.length_c   1.000
_cell.angle_alpha   90.00
_cell.angle_beta   90.00
_cell.angle_gamma   90.00
#
_symmetry.space_group_name_H-M   'P 1'
#
loop_
_entity.id
_entity.type
_entity.pdbx_description
1 polymer ?
#
loop_
_entity_poly.entity_id
_entity_poly.type
_entity_poly.pdbx_seq_one_letter_code
_entity_poly.pdbx_strand_id
1 'polypeptide(L)' 'SVQILHLGSYDDEAPTLARLHDEFMPEHGLVFNGDHHEIYLSDPRRTAPAKLRTVLRQPVRPA' A
#
# COMPACT_ATOMS: atom_id res chain seq x y z
N SER A 1 4.68 10.93 3.73
CA SER A 1 4.36 9.53 3.40
C SER A 1 3.64 9.50 2.07
N VAL A 2 3.66 8.36 1.38
CA VAL A 2 2.88 8.08 0.17
C VAL A 2 1.92 6.94 0.47
N GLN A 3 0.82 6.84 -0.28
CA GLN A 3 -0.17 5.79 -0.06
C GLN A 3 -0.85 5.37 -1.36
N ILE A 4 -1.31 4.13 -1.38
CA ILE A 4 -2.00 3.49 -2.49
C ILE A 4 -3.15 2.64 -1.94
N LEU A 5 -4.27 2.60 -2.66
CA LEU A 5 -5.39 1.73 -2.30
C LEU A 5 -5.17 0.36 -2.95
N HIS A 6 -5.13 -0.69 -2.13
CA HIS A 6 -5.25 -2.07 -2.57
C HIS A 6 -6.72 -2.52 -2.57
N LEU A 7 -7.13 -3.19 -3.65
CA LEU A 7 -8.43 -3.83 -3.79
C LEU A 7 -8.17 -5.32 -4.06
N GLY A 8 -8.50 -6.18 -3.12
CA GLY A 8 -8.16 -7.61 -3.21
C GLY A 8 -7.83 -8.22 -1.85
N SER A 9 -7.45 -9.50 -1.87
CA SER A 9 -7.02 -10.20 -0.65
C SER A 9 -5.75 -9.57 -0.08
N TYR A 10 -5.58 -9.60 1.24
CA TYR A 10 -4.35 -9.12 1.88
C TYR A 10 -3.09 -9.85 1.37
N ASP A 11 -3.23 -11.14 1.03
CA ASP A 11 -2.14 -11.95 0.45
C ASP A 11 -1.68 -11.44 -0.94
N ASP A 12 -2.51 -10.65 -1.62
CA ASP A 12 -2.28 -10.14 -2.97
C ASP A 12 -1.78 -8.68 -2.97
N GLU A 13 -1.35 -8.14 -1.82
CA GLU A 13 -0.92 -6.74 -1.70
C GLU A 13 0.46 -6.48 -2.31
N ALA A 14 1.30 -7.50 -2.45
CA ALA A 14 2.70 -7.36 -2.89
C ALA A 14 2.87 -6.65 -4.25
N PRO A 15 2.10 -6.94 -5.31
CA PRO A 15 2.17 -6.19 -6.57
C PRO A 15 1.79 -4.70 -6.40
N THR A 16 0.87 -4.40 -5.48
CA THR A 16 0.45 -3.01 -5.21
C THR A 16 1.56 -2.23 -4.49
N LEU A 17 2.26 -2.88 -3.54
CA LEU A 17 3.43 -2.32 -2.88
C LEU A 17 4.60 -2.13 -3.85
N ALA A 18 4.87 -3.11 -4.72
CA ALA A 18 5.93 -3.01 -5.72
C ALA A 18 5.73 -1.77 -6.61
N ARG A 19 4.51 -1.51 -7.08
CA ARG A 19 4.20 -0.29 -7.84
C ARG A 19 4.48 0.99 -7.05
N LEU A 20 4.20 1.00 -5.75
CA LEU A 20 4.48 2.16 -4.89
C LEU A 20 6.00 2.36 -4.68
N HIS A 21 6.73 1.27 -4.43
CA HIS A 21 8.14 1.28 -4.03
C HIS A 21 9.10 1.38 -5.20
N ASP A 22 8.82 0.68 -6.30
CA ASP A 22 9.76 0.47 -7.41
C ASP A 22 9.47 1.39 -8.60
N GLU A 23 8.25 1.94 -8.69
CA GLU A 23 7.86 2.87 -9.76
C GLU A 23 7.64 4.28 -9.18
N PHE A 24 6.64 4.45 -8.32
CA PHE A 24 6.22 5.79 -7.87
C PHE A 24 7.29 6.52 -7.05
N MET A 25 7.91 5.86 -6.06
CA MET A 25 8.90 6.49 -5.18
C MET A 25 10.15 6.98 -5.94
N PRO A 26 10.80 6.15 -6.79
CA PRO A 26 11.96 6.58 -7.59
C PRO A 26 11.64 7.73 -8.55
N GLU A 27 10.49 7.68 -9.25
CA GLU A 27 10.06 8.73 -10.18
C GLU A 27 9.91 10.09 -9.50
N HIS A 28 9.64 10.11 -8.19
CA HIS A 28 9.43 11.32 -7.41
C HIS A 28 10.63 11.68 -6.51
N GLY A 29 11.76 10.98 -6.63
CA GLY A 29 12.96 11.24 -5.82
C GLY A 29 12.72 10.99 -4.33
N LEU A 30 11.96 9.95 -3.99
CA LEU A 30 11.59 9.60 -2.62
C LEU A 30 12.28 8.31 -2.18
N VAL A 31 12.68 8.27 -0.90
CA VAL A 31 13.22 7.06 -0.24
C VAL A 31 12.46 6.75 1.04
N PHE A 32 12.58 5.51 1.52
CA PHE A 32 11.95 5.02 2.74
C PHE A 32 12.29 5.87 3.97
N ASN A 33 11.30 6.09 4.84
CA ASN A 33 11.44 6.90 6.06
C ASN A 33 10.65 6.32 7.25
N GLY A 34 10.74 5.00 7.46
CA GLY A 34 10.08 4.29 8.55
C GLY A 34 9.22 3.12 8.10
N ASP A 35 8.48 2.55 9.05
CA ASP A 35 7.73 1.31 8.88
C ASP A 35 6.45 1.48 8.03
N HIS A 36 6.10 0.40 7.33
CA HIS A 36 4.89 0.34 6.54
C HIS A 36 3.63 0.36 7.42
N HIS A 37 2.59 1.06 6.98
CA HIS A 37 1.30 1.12 7.68
C HIS A 37 0.16 0.67 6.75
N GLU A 38 -0.60 -0.33 7.20
CA GLU A 38 -1.83 -0.79 6.55
C GLU A 38 -3.06 -0.25 7.29
N ILE A 39 -4.05 0.23 6.54
CA ILE A 39 -5.34 0.67 7.08
C ILE A 39 -6.44 -0.15 6.43
N TYR A 40 -6.97 -1.11 7.16
CA TYR A 40 -8.06 -1.97 6.71
C TYR A 40 -9.39 -1.20 6.75
N LEU A 41 -9.95 -0.90 5.59
CA LEU A 41 -11.21 -0.17 5.47
C LEU A 41 -12.43 -1.09 5.44
N SER A 42 -12.23 -2.38 5.18
CA SER A 42 -13.27 -3.39 5.06
C SER A 42 -13.17 -4.41 6.20
N ASP A 43 -14.32 -4.87 6.72
CA ASP A 43 -14.37 -6.01 7.64
C ASP A 43 -14.26 -7.32 6.85
N PRO A 44 -13.19 -8.13 7.04
CA PRO A 44 -12.97 -9.36 6.30
C PRO A 44 -14.00 -10.45 6.59
N ARG A 45 -14.73 -10.36 7.70
CA ARG A 45 -15.80 -11.32 8.05
C ARG A 45 -17.08 -11.06 7.25
N ARG A 46 -17.21 -9.90 6.63
CA ARG A 46 -18.43 -9.43 5.93
C ARG A 46 -18.22 -9.17 4.45
N THR A 47 -16.97 -9.11 4.00
CA THR A 47 -16.59 -8.67 2.66
C THR A 47 -15.83 -9.79 1.97
N ALA A 48 -16.24 -10.14 0.74
CA ALA A 48 -15.49 -11.10 -0.06
C ALA A 48 -14.07 -10.58 -0.35
N PRO A 49 -13.03 -11.45 -0.39
CA PRO A 49 -11.63 -11.04 -0.57
C PRO A 49 -11.40 -10.07 -1.74
N ALA A 50 -11.99 -10.35 -2.91
CA ALA A 50 -11.89 -9.50 -4.10
C ALA A 50 -12.47 -8.08 -3.95
N LYS A 51 -13.18 -7.78 -2.85
CA LYS A 51 -13.79 -6.49 -2.54
C LYS A 51 -13.19 -5.84 -1.28
N LEU A 52 -12.22 -6.49 -0.63
CA LEU A 52 -11.52 -5.89 0.51
C LEU A 52 -10.73 -4.68 0.04
N ARG A 53 -10.70 -3.66 0.89
CA ARG A 53 -9.98 -2.42 0.64
C ARG A 53 -8.99 -2.17 1.77
N THR A 54 -7.72 -2.06 1.42
CA THR A 54 -6.64 -1.71 2.35
C THR A 54 -5.94 -0.48 1.79
N VAL A 55 -5.72 0.54 2.62
CA VAL A 55 -4.79 1.62 2.26
C VAL A 55 -3.40 1.18 2.72
N LEU A 56 -2.50 1.02 1.77
CA LEU A 56 -1.09 0.74 2.01
C LEU A 56 -0.35 2.07 2.04
N ARG A 57 0.32 2.38 3.15
CA ARG A 57 0.97 3.68 3.36
C ARG A 57 2.43 3.47 3.74
N GLN A 58 3.32 4.11 2.98
CA GLN A 58 4.76 4.09 3.20
C GLN A 58 5.25 5.48 3.66
N PRO A 59 5.83 5.61 4.86
CA PRO A 59 6.63 6.77 5.23
C PRO A 59 7.81 6.96 4.26
N VAL A 60 8.00 8.20 3.80
CA VAL A 60 9.06 8.58 2.85
C VAL A 60 9.67 9.93 3.20
N ARG A 61 10.87 10.18 2.68
CA ARG A 61 11.59 11.46 2.69
C ARG A 61 12.20 11.71 1.30
N PRO A 62 12.57 12.96 0.96
CA PRO A 62 13.39 13.22 -0.22
C PRO A 62 14.68 12.39 -0.18
N ALA A 63 15.09 11.86 -1.35
CA ALA A 63 16.31 11.08 -1.53
C ALA A 63 17.55 11.83 -1.01
#